data_AF-A0A5C5YM68-F1
#
_entry.id   AF-A0A5C5YM68-F1
#
_cell.length_a   1.000
_cell.length_b   1.000
_cell.length_c   1.000
_cell.angle_alpha   90.00
_cell.angle_beta   90.00
_cell.angle_gamma   90.00
#
_symmetry.space_group_name_H-M   'P 1'
#
loop_
_entity.id
_entity.type
_entity.pdbx_description
1 polymer ?
#
loop_
_entity_poly.entity_id
_entity_poly.type
_entity_poly.pdbx_seq_one_letter_code
_entity_poly.pdbx_strand_id
1 'polypeptide(L)'
;MLTRIAVAVVVLIGVATSRAADTVWRRLADDQTLLVATAEVQNAEPPTIARELARYSPEVADEARRALEALREVGVVNATLVLGVQDLQTMSGPVLAISLAEDASTSDAAARLDELFAGFGWPRDTPHSLRIQQADKCLLVGSQRALDRYKSESEVDAKREELAAALQEARGDEPAITIVVSPGQDARHVIRELWPAMQTPCEALTGDLIADARHASVTVSLDPFEVELSVAGKDAAAAQEWKPLASAGLSALDGLLAQWRNGGSEAQPLSTAFPAKVDGASITLSLRGGSPAADELLGAVLPSVYRQVVERARTEGRMQQLKQLALGILNFESANGSLPAMAALRDPKGRPLLSWRVAILPYLEEGDLWRRFRLDEPWDSPHNLALVAEMPDVFANPARPDLNRRGMTVYQVPVGPRTIFPTAADAELIENRGFTMAKGLTFRDITDGSSNTLMIVEVAPEHAVPWTKPADWQFHEANPLATLRQEGRSSFVAARADGSVKPVSIEIPPAEFLKALTRNGEEIRDLSQW
;
A
#
# COMPACT_ATOMS: atom_id res chain seq x y z
N MET A 1 -12.08 -6.76 -1.97
CA MET A 1 -12.44 -6.29 -0.62
C MET A 1 -11.52 -6.90 0.44
N LEU A 2 -11.60 -8.22 0.69
CA LEU A 2 -10.73 -8.96 1.65
C LEU A 2 -9.25 -8.58 1.58
N THR A 3 -8.66 -8.49 0.38
CA THR A 3 -7.24 -8.12 0.20
C THR A 3 -6.89 -6.70 0.63
N ARG A 4 -7.84 -5.80 0.90
CA ARG A 4 -7.58 -4.48 1.55
C ARG A 4 -7.64 -4.58 3.07
N ILE A 5 -8.50 -5.44 3.60
CA ILE A 5 -8.53 -5.78 5.02
C ILE A 5 -7.19 -6.44 5.42
N ALA A 6 -6.68 -7.36 4.59
CA ALA A 6 -5.37 -7.96 4.78
C ALA A 6 -4.22 -6.92 4.85
N VAL A 7 -4.29 -5.81 4.10
CA VAL A 7 -3.29 -4.72 4.19
C VAL A 7 -3.33 -4.05 5.56
N ALA A 8 -4.53 -3.65 6.02
CA ALA A 8 -4.71 -3.04 7.33
C ALA A 8 -4.27 -3.97 8.49
N VAL A 9 -4.54 -5.26 8.36
CA VAL A 9 -4.18 -6.29 9.36
C VAL A 9 -2.68 -6.56 9.43
N VAL A 10 -1.98 -6.58 8.31
CA VAL A 10 -0.57 -7.03 8.25
C VAL A 10 0.42 -5.92 8.57
N VAL A 11 0.03 -4.65 8.39
CA VAL A 11 0.72 -3.49 8.98
C VAL A 11 0.69 -3.52 10.52
N LEU A 12 -0.13 -4.42 11.12
CA LEU A 12 -0.26 -4.63 12.57
C LEU A 12 0.18 -6.02 13.07
N ILE A 13 0.89 -6.81 12.25
CA ILE A 13 1.44 -8.10 12.73
C ILE A 13 2.74 -7.86 13.52
N GLY A 14 2.61 -7.83 14.85
CA GLY A 14 3.75 -7.91 15.77
C GLY A 14 3.65 -7.06 17.05
N VAL A 15 2.56 -7.14 17.82
CA VAL A 15 2.22 -6.17 18.88
C VAL A 15 1.19 -6.81 19.87
N ALA A 16 1.44 -6.97 21.19
CA ALA A 16 0.57 -7.62 22.26
C ALA A 16 0.89 -7.20 23.73
N THR A 17 0.16 -6.96 24.87
CA THR A 17 -1.18 -6.40 25.27
C THR A 17 -1.16 -5.44 26.49
N SER A 18 -2.18 -4.57 26.64
CA SER A 18 -2.53 -3.83 27.87
C SER A 18 -4.00 -3.37 27.95
N ARG A 19 -4.61 -3.54 29.13
CA ARG A 19 -6.07 -3.37 29.40
C ARG A 19 -6.63 -1.95 29.30
N ALA A 20 -5.81 -0.92 29.05
CA ALA A 20 -6.29 0.45 28.85
C ALA A 20 -7.03 0.65 27.50
N ALA A 21 -6.83 -0.26 26.53
CA ALA A 21 -7.33 -0.17 25.15
C ALA A 21 -8.85 0.02 25.03
N ASP A 22 -9.64 -0.49 25.99
CA ASP A 22 -11.09 -0.65 25.88
C ASP A 22 -11.89 0.68 25.85
N THR A 23 -11.25 1.82 26.07
CA THR A 23 -11.90 3.14 26.00
C THR A 23 -11.65 3.90 24.70
N VAL A 24 -10.50 3.69 24.04
CA VAL A 24 -10.05 4.57 22.94
C VAL A 24 -10.80 4.25 21.66
N TRP A 25 -10.87 2.96 21.28
CA TRP A 25 -11.57 2.55 20.06
C TRP A 25 -13.09 2.77 20.17
N ARG A 26 -13.68 2.67 21.37
CA ARG A 26 -15.10 2.95 21.61
C ARG A 26 -15.48 4.42 21.36
N ARG A 27 -14.53 5.36 21.52
CA ARG A 27 -14.71 6.78 21.15
C ARG A 27 -14.64 7.02 19.64
N LEU A 28 -14.07 6.08 18.88
CA LEU A 28 -13.98 6.13 17.43
C LEU A 28 -15.16 5.37 16.79
N ALA A 29 -15.60 4.25 17.39
CA ALA A 29 -16.61 3.38 16.80
C ALA A 29 -17.96 4.08 16.51
N ASP A 30 -18.38 3.99 15.26
CA ASP A 30 -19.69 4.39 14.76
C ASP A 30 -20.51 3.16 14.34
N ASP A 31 -21.80 3.36 14.04
CA ASP A 31 -22.71 2.28 13.61
C ASP A 31 -22.13 1.52 12.39
N GLN A 32 -21.37 2.22 11.55
CA GLN A 32 -20.72 1.73 10.33
C GLN A 32 -19.37 1.02 10.55
N THR A 33 -18.89 0.89 11.79
CA THR A 33 -17.59 0.30 12.12
C THR A 33 -17.62 -1.22 11.92
N LEU A 34 -17.04 -1.70 10.82
CA LEU A 34 -17.09 -3.10 10.38
C LEU A 34 -16.08 -3.99 11.12
N LEU A 35 -14.91 -3.43 11.43
CA LEU A 35 -13.76 -4.17 11.95
C LEU A 35 -13.04 -3.35 13.02
N VAL A 36 -12.64 -4.04 14.09
CA VAL A 36 -11.67 -3.57 15.08
C VAL A 36 -10.56 -4.62 15.19
N ALA A 37 -9.31 -4.18 15.02
CA ALA A 37 -8.12 -5.01 15.18
C ALA A 37 -7.23 -4.41 16.27
N THR A 38 -7.12 -5.08 17.40
CA THR A 38 -6.25 -4.67 18.51
C THR A 38 -4.95 -5.45 18.45
N ALA A 39 -3.88 -4.75 18.13
CA ALA A 39 -2.51 -5.14 18.43
C ALA A 39 -2.00 -4.21 19.56
N GLU A 40 -0.97 -4.60 20.31
CA GLU A 40 -1.11 -4.51 21.77
C GLU A 40 0.26 -4.38 22.54
N VAL A 41 1.39 -4.20 21.84
CA VAL A 41 2.84 -4.05 22.21
C VAL A 41 3.53 -4.91 23.30
N GLN A 42 3.18 -4.81 24.58
CA GLN A 42 4.05 -5.24 25.71
C GLN A 42 4.38 -6.76 25.86
N ASN A 43 3.40 -7.65 26.10
CA ASN A 43 3.50 -9.12 25.96
C ASN A 43 4.23 -9.64 24.68
N ALA A 44 4.34 -8.85 23.60
CA ALA A 44 5.08 -9.24 22.40
C ALA A 44 6.57 -8.99 22.60
N GLU A 45 7.30 -10.02 23.01
CA GLU A 45 8.77 -9.98 23.07
C GLU A 45 9.37 -10.13 21.66
N PRO A 46 10.17 -9.15 21.16
CA PRO A 46 10.78 -9.22 19.83
C PRO A 46 11.61 -10.50 19.59
N PRO A 47 12.42 -11.01 20.56
CA PRO A 47 13.14 -12.27 20.42
C PRO A 47 12.26 -13.53 20.43
N THR A 48 10.97 -13.42 20.74
CA THR A 48 9.99 -14.51 20.61
C THR A 48 9.29 -14.43 19.26
N ILE A 49 8.77 -13.26 18.86
CA ILE A 49 8.20 -13.07 17.51
C ILE A 49 9.21 -13.44 16.42
N ALA A 50 10.45 -12.97 16.52
CA ALA A 50 11.50 -13.30 15.55
C ALA A 50 11.76 -14.81 15.45
N ARG A 51 11.77 -15.53 16.58
CA ARG A 51 12.04 -16.96 16.65
C ARG A 51 10.93 -17.79 16.01
N GLU A 52 9.68 -17.43 16.23
CA GLU A 52 8.52 -18.15 15.69
C GLU A 52 8.34 -17.84 14.21
N LEU A 53 8.41 -16.57 13.79
CA LEU A 53 8.28 -16.20 12.39
C LEU A 53 9.46 -16.67 11.52
N ALA A 54 10.68 -16.79 12.07
CA ALA A 54 11.85 -17.24 11.30
C ALA A 54 11.75 -18.70 10.84
N ARG A 55 10.85 -19.50 11.44
CA ARG A 55 10.48 -20.85 10.98
C ARG A 55 9.82 -20.83 9.58
N TYR A 56 9.16 -19.71 9.25
CA TYR A 56 8.29 -19.56 8.07
C TYR A 56 8.85 -18.56 7.06
N SER A 57 9.43 -17.46 7.56
CA SER A 57 10.14 -16.48 6.74
C SER A 57 11.12 -15.64 7.57
N PRO A 58 12.44 -15.80 7.37
CA PRO A 58 13.43 -14.94 8.00
C PRO A 58 13.24 -13.44 7.66
N GLU A 59 12.77 -13.11 6.44
CA GLU A 59 12.50 -11.71 6.04
C GLU A 59 11.40 -11.08 6.90
N VAL A 60 10.25 -11.77 7.06
CA VAL A 60 9.13 -11.29 7.88
C VAL A 60 9.52 -11.24 9.35
N ALA A 61 10.29 -12.22 9.83
CA ALA A 61 10.76 -12.27 11.21
C ALA A 61 11.65 -11.08 11.58
N ASP A 62 12.58 -10.71 10.70
CA ASP A 62 13.51 -9.61 10.94
C ASP A 62 12.82 -8.25 10.85
N GLU A 63 11.82 -8.10 9.96
CA GLU A 63 11.02 -6.87 9.85
C GLU A 63 10.06 -6.70 11.03
N ALA A 64 9.32 -7.75 11.40
CA ALA A 64 8.43 -7.73 12.57
C ALA A 64 9.21 -7.45 13.87
N ARG A 65 10.43 -8.01 14.00
CA ARG A 65 11.34 -7.72 15.11
C ARG A 65 11.74 -6.24 15.13
N ARG A 66 12.21 -5.67 14.01
CA ARG A 66 12.59 -4.24 13.91
C ARG A 66 11.42 -3.30 14.24
N ALA A 67 10.24 -3.58 13.69
CA ALA A 67 9.05 -2.76 13.91
C ALA A 67 8.64 -2.77 15.38
N LEU A 68 8.59 -3.93 16.01
CA LEU A 68 8.25 -4.10 17.43
C LEU A 68 9.31 -3.50 18.38
N GLU A 69 10.60 -3.63 18.05
CA GLU A 69 11.69 -2.95 18.77
C GLU A 69 11.47 -1.42 18.76
N ALA A 70 11.25 -0.82 17.58
CA ALA A 70 10.99 0.62 17.46
C ALA A 70 9.69 1.06 18.18
N LEU A 71 8.61 0.28 18.11
CA LEU A 71 7.36 0.58 18.83
C LEU A 71 7.55 0.52 20.35
N ARG A 72 8.41 -0.36 20.87
CA ARG A 72 8.75 -0.44 22.30
C ARG A 72 9.69 0.68 22.73
N GLU A 73 10.66 1.08 21.90
CA GLU A 73 11.57 2.21 22.19
C GLU A 73 10.84 3.54 22.34
N VAL A 74 9.76 3.77 21.57
CA VAL A 74 8.94 4.99 21.68
C VAL A 74 7.82 4.91 22.73
N GLY A 75 7.80 3.85 23.54
CA GLY A 75 6.85 3.69 24.64
C GLY A 75 5.41 3.45 24.21
N VAL A 76 5.16 2.87 23.02
CA VAL A 76 3.81 2.40 22.67
C VAL A 76 3.43 1.25 23.61
N VAL A 77 2.18 1.28 24.06
CA VAL A 77 1.55 0.27 24.90
C VAL A 77 0.53 -0.55 24.13
N ASN A 78 -0.25 0.04 23.22
CA ASN A 78 -1.10 -0.70 22.28
C ASN A 78 -1.41 0.09 20.99
N ALA A 79 -2.01 -0.59 20.02
CA ALA A 79 -2.20 -0.18 18.63
C ALA A 79 -3.52 -0.76 18.08
N THR A 80 -4.63 -0.05 18.27
CA THR A 80 -5.97 -0.47 17.85
C THR A 80 -6.40 0.18 16.55
N LEU A 81 -6.63 -0.61 15.51
CA LEU A 81 -7.17 -0.16 14.23
C LEU A 81 -8.68 -0.32 14.16
N VAL A 82 -9.35 0.73 13.69
CA VAL A 82 -10.80 0.83 13.48
C VAL A 82 -11.06 1.08 12.00
N LEU A 83 -11.98 0.31 11.41
CA LEU A 83 -12.30 0.38 9.98
C LEU A 83 -13.82 0.37 9.77
N GLY A 84 -14.35 1.45 9.20
CA GLY A 84 -15.76 1.57 8.82
C GLY A 84 -16.04 1.15 7.37
N VAL A 85 -17.31 0.83 7.08
CA VAL A 85 -17.79 0.56 5.70
C VAL A 85 -17.50 1.77 4.79
N GLN A 86 -17.62 3.00 5.31
CA GLN A 86 -17.34 4.22 4.55
C GLN A 86 -15.87 4.38 4.15
N ASP A 87 -14.91 3.83 4.90
CA ASP A 87 -13.47 3.97 4.57
C ASP A 87 -13.11 3.15 3.32
N LEU A 88 -13.78 2.01 3.14
CA LEU A 88 -13.64 1.13 1.98
C LEU A 88 -14.22 1.77 0.71
N GLN A 89 -15.24 2.62 0.84
CA GLN A 89 -15.88 3.37 -0.25
C GLN A 89 -15.14 4.65 -0.60
N THR A 90 -14.79 5.45 0.42
CA THR A 90 -14.25 6.82 0.25
C THR A 90 -12.75 6.88 -0.01
N MET A 91 -12.05 5.73 0.06
CA MET A 91 -10.58 5.63 0.04
C MET A 91 -9.89 6.42 1.18
N SER A 92 -10.61 6.73 2.26
CA SER A 92 -10.05 7.43 3.43
C SER A 92 -9.09 6.56 4.24
N GLY A 93 -9.23 5.23 4.13
CA GLY A 93 -8.48 4.27 4.94
C GLY A 93 -8.97 4.20 6.41
N PRO A 94 -8.52 3.19 7.17
CA PRO A 94 -8.81 3.06 8.59
C PRO A 94 -8.13 4.14 9.43
N VAL A 95 -8.52 4.23 10.71
CA VAL A 95 -7.73 4.93 11.74
C VAL A 95 -7.10 3.93 12.69
N LEU A 96 -5.83 4.15 13.01
CA LEU A 96 -5.04 3.42 13.99
C LEU A 96 -4.86 4.31 15.23
N ALA A 97 -5.40 3.89 16.37
CA ALA A 97 -5.21 4.50 17.68
C ALA A 97 -4.08 3.83 18.44
N ILE A 98 -3.03 4.59 18.74
CA ILE A 98 -1.79 4.15 19.36
C ILE A 98 -1.76 4.67 20.80
N SER A 99 -1.97 3.81 21.80
CA SER A 99 -1.87 4.20 23.21
C SER A 99 -0.41 4.14 23.67
N LEU A 100 0.03 5.13 24.45
CA LEU A 100 1.39 5.22 24.98
C LEU A 100 1.44 4.96 26.49
N ALA A 101 2.65 4.76 27.05
CA ALA A 101 2.86 4.61 28.48
C ALA A 101 2.59 5.93 29.26
N GLU A 102 2.38 5.81 30.57
CA GLU A 102 2.08 6.96 31.43
C GLU A 102 3.24 7.98 31.49
N ASP A 103 4.48 7.50 31.38
CA ASP A 103 5.72 8.28 31.32
C ASP A 103 6.14 8.67 29.89
N ALA A 104 5.60 8.02 28.86
CA ALA A 104 5.93 8.30 27.47
C ALA A 104 5.44 9.68 26.98
N SER A 105 6.27 10.31 26.15
CA SER A 105 6.02 11.59 25.50
C SER A 105 5.26 11.40 24.19
N THR A 106 4.05 11.96 24.10
CA THR A 106 3.25 11.95 22.86
C THR A 106 3.94 12.67 21.70
N SER A 107 4.74 13.70 21.98
CA SER A 107 5.43 14.46 20.94
C SER A 107 6.60 13.68 20.34
N ASP A 108 7.42 13.05 21.18
CA ASP A 108 8.59 12.30 20.72
C ASP A 108 8.18 10.99 20.05
N ALA A 109 7.16 10.30 20.60
CA ALA A 109 6.56 9.14 19.96
C ALA A 109 5.95 9.47 18.60
N ALA A 110 5.24 10.60 18.46
CA ALA A 110 4.71 11.03 17.17
C ALA A 110 5.81 11.30 16.14
N ALA A 111 6.88 12.02 16.52
CA ALA A 111 8.01 12.29 15.63
C ALA A 111 8.70 10.98 15.15
N ARG A 112 8.93 10.04 16.08
CA ARG A 112 9.56 8.75 15.75
C ARG A 112 8.66 7.80 14.94
N LEU A 113 7.36 7.81 15.18
CA LEU A 113 6.40 7.05 14.36
C LEU A 113 6.30 7.63 12.94
N ASP A 114 6.39 8.95 12.77
CA ASP A 114 6.45 9.57 11.45
C ASP A 114 7.75 9.23 10.70
N GLU A 115 8.90 9.18 11.38
CA GLU A 115 10.14 8.62 10.82
C GLU A 115 9.99 7.14 10.40
N LEU A 116 9.35 6.32 11.23
CA LEU A 116 9.08 4.90 10.95
C LEU A 116 8.19 4.72 9.71
N PHE A 117 7.07 5.44 9.63
CA PHE A 117 6.17 5.37 8.48
C PHE A 117 6.81 5.94 7.20
N ALA A 118 7.59 7.02 7.29
CA ALA A 118 8.40 7.50 6.17
C ALA A 118 9.41 6.44 5.68
N GLY A 119 10.02 5.69 6.61
CA GLY A 119 10.90 4.54 6.30
C GLY A 119 10.21 3.41 5.53
N PHE A 120 8.92 3.18 5.78
CA PHE A 120 8.08 2.26 4.98
C PHE A 120 7.66 2.83 3.61
N GLY A 121 8.08 4.05 3.26
CA GLY A 121 7.80 4.69 1.99
C GLY A 121 6.49 5.48 1.94
N TRP A 122 5.88 5.79 3.09
CA TRP A 122 4.65 6.56 3.15
C TRP A 122 4.93 8.05 2.89
N PRO A 123 4.12 8.72 2.04
CA PRO A 123 4.36 10.10 1.66
C PRO A 123 3.94 11.07 2.76
N ARG A 124 4.77 12.09 2.99
CA ARG A 124 4.39 13.27 3.78
C ARG A 124 3.57 14.25 2.93
N ASP A 125 2.74 15.04 3.62
CA ASP A 125 2.09 16.26 3.14
C ASP A 125 1.23 16.19 1.86
N THR A 126 0.25 15.28 1.84
CA THR A 126 -0.86 15.32 0.87
C THR A 126 -2.22 15.10 1.55
N PRO A 127 -3.37 15.41 0.89
CA PRO A 127 -4.71 15.12 1.43
C PRO A 127 -4.98 13.65 1.74
N HIS A 128 -4.14 12.74 1.23
CA HIS A 128 -4.20 11.29 1.46
C HIS A 128 -3.04 10.75 2.30
N SER A 129 -2.04 11.57 2.66
CA SER A 129 -0.98 11.18 3.59
C SER A 129 -1.56 10.80 4.96
N LEU A 130 -0.96 9.78 5.59
CA LEU A 130 -1.22 9.53 7.00
C LEU A 130 -0.77 10.74 7.81
N ARG A 131 -1.62 11.19 8.72
CA ARG A 131 -1.31 12.20 9.73
C ARG A 131 -1.30 11.54 11.10
N ILE A 132 -0.35 11.93 11.94
CA ILE A 132 -0.32 11.55 13.35
C ILE A 132 -0.87 12.73 14.15
N GLN A 133 -1.99 12.53 14.84
CA GLN A 133 -2.61 13.52 15.71
C GLN A 133 -2.58 13.06 17.17
N GLN A 134 -2.17 13.94 18.08
CA GLN A 134 -2.23 13.68 19.52
C GLN A 134 -3.67 13.81 20.04
N ALA A 135 -4.10 12.86 20.86
CA ALA A 135 -5.41 12.83 21.51
C ALA A 135 -5.28 12.18 22.90
N ASP A 136 -5.42 12.98 23.96
CA ASP A 136 -5.11 12.60 25.35
C ASP A 136 -3.71 11.93 25.47
N LYS A 137 -3.67 10.66 25.89
CA LYS A 137 -2.46 9.82 25.99
C LYS A 137 -2.24 8.89 24.79
N CYS A 138 -2.94 9.16 23.68
CA CYS A 138 -2.92 8.37 22.46
C CYS A 138 -2.49 9.20 21.25
N LEU A 139 -2.05 8.52 20.20
CA LEU A 139 -1.80 9.07 18.87
C LEU A 139 -2.78 8.42 17.89
N LEU A 140 -3.58 9.22 17.19
CA LEU A 140 -4.46 8.78 16.12
C LEU A 140 -3.73 8.92 14.79
N VAL A 141 -3.62 7.83 14.04
CA VAL A 141 -2.93 7.76 12.75
C VAL A 141 -3.94 7.38 11.67
N GLY A 142 -4.07 8.21 10.63
CA GLY A 142 -5.00 7.98 9.52
C GLY A 142 -4.91 9.11 8.49
N SER A 143 -5.63 9.00 7.37
CA SER A 143 -5.75 10.17 6.48
C SER A 143 -6.49 11.30 7.20
N GLN A 144 -6.25 12.55 6.80
CA GLN A 144 -6.94 13.72 7.36
C GLN A 144 -8.47 13.53 7.36
N ARG A 145 -9.02 13.01 6.26
CA ARG A 145 -10.46 12.74 6.10
C ARG A 145 -10.99 11.67 7.05
N ALA A 146 -10.21 10.61 7.31
CA ALA A 146 -10.58 9.58 8.26
C ALA A 146 -10.56 10.15 9.69
N LEU A 147 -9.46 10.83 10.07
CA LEU A 147 -9.33 11.47 11.38
C LEU A 147 -10.45 12.49 11.65
N ASP A 148 -10.82 13.32 10.67
CA ASP A 148 -11.87 14.33 10.84
C ASP A 148 -13.26 13.70 11.04
N ARG A 149 -13.60 12.60 10.33
CA ARG A 149 -14.83 11.81 10.61
C ARG A 149 -14.83 11.30 12.06
N TYR A 150 -13.71 10.75 12.49
CA TYR A 150 -13.56 10.19 13.83
C TYR A 150 -13.41 11.26 14.96
N LYS A 151 -13.37 12.56 14.63
CA LYS A 151 -13.44 13.66 15.62
C LYS A 151 -14.87 14.14 15.90
N SER A 152 -15.78 14.04 14.92
CA SER A 152 -17.07 14.74 14.99
C SER A 152 -18.16 14.07 15.84
N GLU A 153 -17.95 12.83 16.31
CA GLU A 153 -18.98 12.03 16.98
C GLU A 153 -18.64 11.69 18.44
N SER A 154 -18.03 12.63 19.17
CA SER A 154 -17.59 12.44 20.57
C SER A 154 -18.70 12.37 21.63
N GLU A 155 -19.99 12.43 21.26
CA GLU A 155 -21.09 12.20 22.20
C GLU A 155 -21.39 10.70 22.31
N VAL A 156 -20.88 10.13 23.40
CA VAL A 156 -20.86 8.69 23.69
C VAL A 156 -22.21 8.21 24.20
N ASP A 157 -22.78 7.21 23.52
CA ASP A 157 -23.33 6.02 24.19
C ASP A 157 -23.52 4.85 23.21
N ALA A 158 -23.10 3.66 23.65
CA ALA A 158 -23.50 2.30 23.20
C ALA A 158 -23.52 1.91 21.69
N LYS A 159 -23.05 2.75 20.73
CA LYS A 159 -23.22 2.51 19.27
C LYS A 159 -22.92 1.09 18.77
N ARG A 160 -21.88 0.40 19.28
CA ARG A 160 -21.48 -0.97 18.84
C ARG A 160 -21.07 -1.89 20.00
N GLU A 161 -21.88 -1.98 21.05
CA GLU A 161 -21.59 -2.88 22.19
C GLU A 161 -21.49 -4.37 21.80
N GLU A 162 -22.10 -4.82 20.70
CA GLU A 162 -21.94 -6.21 20.24
C GLU A 162 -20.55 -6.47 19.62
N LEU A 163 -19.89 -5.43 19.11
CA LEU A 163 -18.48 -5.49 18.69
C LEU A 163 -17.54 -5.46 19.90
N ALA A 164 -17.89 -4.73 20.96
CA ALA A 164 -17.15 -4.72 22.22
C ALA A 164 -17.21 -6.09 22.92
N ALA A 165 -18.42 -6.68 23.02
CA ALA A 165 -18.61 -8.02 23.56
C ALA A 165 -17.83 -9.09 22.76
N ALA A 166 -17.87 -9.00 21.43
CA ALA A 166 -17.11 -9.89 20.54
C ALA A 166 -15.59 -9.74 20.70
N LEU A 167 -15.09 -8.52 20.89
CA LEU A 167 -13.68 -8.24 21.17
C LEU A 167 -13.27 -8.78 22.55
N GLN A 168 -14.13 -8.70 23.56
CA GLN A 168 -13.90 -9.28 24.88
C GLN A 168 -13.94 -10.82 24.85
N GLU A 169 -14.87 -11.42 24.11
CA GLU A 169 -14.99 -12.87 23.91
C GLU A 169 -13.72 -13.43 23.23
N ALA A 170 -13.28 -12.80 22.14
CA ALA A 170 -12.05 -13.18 21.43
C ALA A 170 -10.74 -12.89 22.20
N ARG A 171 -10.78 -12.11 23.28
CA ARG A 171 -9.58 -11.75 24.07
C ARG A 171 -9.15 -12.79 25.11
N GLY A 172 -9.95 -13.81 25.38
CA GLY A 172 -9.61 -15.02 26.16
C GLY A 172 -8.43 -14.91 27.15
N ASP A 173 -7.38 -15.69 26.89
CA ASP A 173 -6.13 -15.73 27.67
C ASP A 173 -5.08 -14.69 27.18
N GLU A 174 -5.52 -13.46 26.89
CA GLU A 174 -4.69 -12.31 26.47
C GLU A 174 -3.78 -12.58 25.24
N PRO A 175 -4.37 -12.96 24.07
CA PRO A 175 -3.63 -13.26 22.84
C PRO A 175 -2.95 -11.99 22.30
N ALA A 176 -1.93 -12.21 21.48
CA ALA A 176 -1.10 -11.15 20.96
C ALA A 176 -1.83 -10.18 20.03
N ILE A 177 -2.52 -10.72 19.04
CA ILE A 177 -3.36 -9.93 18.13
C ILE A 177 -4.79 -10.44 18.28
N THR A 178 -5.75 -9.52 18.39
CA THR A 178 -7.19 -9.84 18.29
C THR A 178 -7.80 -9.02 17.17
N ILE A 179 -8.43 -9.68 16.20
CA ILE A 179 -9.14 -9.05 15.09
C ILE A 179 -10.59 -9.50 15.19
N VAL A 180 -11.53 -8.56 15.18
CA VAL A 180 -12.96 -8.84 15.15
C VAL A 180 -13.61 -8.10 14.00
N VAL A 181 -14.42 -8.84 13.24
CA VAL A 181 -15.29 -8.32 12.19
C VAL A 181 -16.73 -8.57 12.60
N SER A 182 -17.52 -7.50 12.77
CA SER A 182 -18.96 -7.61 12.88
C SER A 182 -19.63 -6.60 11.95
N PRO A 183 -20.42 -7.05 10.95
CA PRO A 183 -21.11 -6.15 10.03
C PRO A 183 -22.21 -5.30 10.68
N GLY A 184 -22.56 -5.52 11.96
CA GLY A 184 -23.70 -4.85 12.61
C GLY A 184 -25.05 -5.41 12.15
N GLN A 185 -26.14 -4.98 12.77
CA GLN A 185 -27.47 -5.58 12.51
C GLN A 185 -27.99 -5.26 11.10
N ASP A 186 -27.97 -4.00 10.68
CA ASP A 186 -28.59 -3.57 9.43
C ASP A 186 -27.89 -4.18 8.21
N ALA A 187 -26.56 -4.25 8.22
CA ALA A 187 -25.83 -4.91 7.13
C ALA A 187 -26.06 -6.43 7.11
N ARG A 188 -26.35 -7.10 8.24
CA ARG A 188 -26.79 -8.51 8.23
C ARG A 188 -28.17 -8.68 7.60
N HIS A 189 -29.10 -7.74 7.82
CA HIS A 189 -30.38 -7.73 7.08
C HIS A 189 -30.16 -7.53 5.58
N VAL A 190 -29.35 -6.54 5.18
CA VAL A 190 -29.01 -6.30 3.76
C VAL A 190 -28.30 -7.51 3.12
N ILE A 191 -27.39 -8.16 3.85
CA ILE A 191 -26.74 -9.41 3.44
C ILE A 191 -27.77 -10.51 3.19
N ARG A 192 -28.76 -10.70 4.08
CA ARG A 192 -29.78 -11.75 3.93
C ARG A 192 -30.62 -11.55 2.66
N GLU A 193 -31.09 -10.33 2.44
CA GLU A 193 -31.99 -10.01 1.32
C GLU A 193 -31.28 -9.88 -0.04
N LEU A 194 -30.02 -9.44 -0.07
CA LEU A 194 -29.28 -9.12 -1.31
C LEU A 194 -28.09 -10.06 -1.62
N TRP A 195 -27.99 -11.22 -0.96
CA TRP A 195 -26.89 -12.15 -1.23
C TRP A 195 -26.93 -12.69 -2.67
N PRO A 196 -25.84 -12.59 -3.45
CA PRO A 196 -25.79 -13.14 -4.79
C PRO A 196 -25.74 -14.68 -4.75
N ALA A 197 -26.25 -15.32 -5.80
CA ALA A 197 -26.01 -16.75 -6.02
C ALA A 197 -24.51 -16.98 -6.24
N MET A 198 -23.85 -17.64 -5.28
CA MET A 198 -22.41 -17.90 -5.30
C MET A 198 -22.06 -19.03 -6.28
N GLN A 199 -20.93 -18.89 -6.97
CA GLN A 199 -20.39 -19.93 -7.85
C GLN A 199 -19.49 -20.92 -7.07
N THR A 200 -19.35 -22.14 -7.58
CA THR A 200 -18.41 -23.16 -7.10
C THR A 200 -16.99 -22.57 -6.93
N PRO A 201 -16.27 -22.80 -5.81
CA PRO A 201 -16.60 -23.68 -4.68
C PRO A 201 -17.43 -23.01 -3.55
N CYS A 202 -17.86 -21.76 -3.73
CA CYS A 202 -18.52 -20.96 -2.70
C CYS A 202 -20.06 -21.10 -2.69
N GLU A 203 -20.63 -21.96 -3.51
CA GLU A 203 -22.09 -22.15 -3.71
C GLU A 203 -22.90 -22.44 -2.43
N ALA A 204 -22.27 -23.02 -1.40
CA ALA A 204 -22.90 -23.29 -0.11
C ALA A 204 -22.91 -22.07 0.86
N LEU A 205 -22.27 -20.94 0.52
CA LEU A 205 -22.40 -19.69 1.28
C LEU A 205 -23.72 -19.00 0.91
N THR A 206 -24.71 -19.06 1.81
CA THR A 206 -26.04 -18.44 1.64
C THR A 206 -26.16 -17.13 2.41
N GLY A 207 -27.08 -16.25 1.97
CA GLY A 207 -27.36 -14.98 2.65
C GLY A 207 -27.77 -15.16 4.11
N ASP A 208 -28.60 -16.17 4.40
CA ASP A 208 -28.98 -16.54 5.76
C ASP A 208 -27.76 -16.90 6.63
N LEU A 209 -26.85 -17.75 6.14
CA LEU A 209 -25.70 -18.21 6.91
C LEU A 209 -24.72 -17.08 7.24
N ILE A 210 -24.46 -16.18 6.27
CA ILE A 210 -23.61 -15.01 6.50
C ILE A 210 -24.31 -14.00 7.42
N ALA A 211 -25.63 -13.83 7.31
CA ALA A 211 -26.43 -12.96 8.18
C ALA A 211 -26.67 -13.54 9.59
N ASP A 212 -26.47 -14.85 9.78
CA ASP A 212 -26.54 -15.54 11.07
C ASP A 212 -25.20 -15.52 11.81
N ALA A 213 -24.08 -15.20 11.14
CA ALA A 213 -22.81 -14.89 11.80
C ALA A 213 -22.88 -13.50 12.46
N ARG A 214 -22.91 -13.47 13.80
CA ARG A 214 -22.93 -12.23 14.59
C ARG A 214 -21.59 -11.50 14.48
N HIS A 215 -20.49 -12.25 14.58
CA HIS A 215 -19.14 -11.77 14.36
C HIS A 215 -18.23 -12.92 13.88
N ALA A 216 -17.09 -12.57 13.29
CA ALA A 216 -15.97 -13.47 13.09
C ALA A 216 -14.71 -12.86 13.72
N SER A 217 -13.83 -13.68 14.25
CA SER A 217 -12.59 -13.25 14.88
C SER A 217 -11.37 -14.03 14.39
N VAL A 218 -10.21 -13.40 14.48
CA VAL A 218 -8.90 -14.04 14.32
C VAL A 218 -8.04 -13.61 15.50
N THR A 219 -7.48 -14.57 16.23
CA THR A 219 -6.51 -14.35 17.29
C THR A 219 -5.16 -14.92 16.89
N VAL A 220 -4.08 -14.34 17.44
CA VAL A 220 -2.72 -14.87 17.33
C VAL A 220 -2.13 -14.87 18.73
N SER A 221 -1.71 -16.01 19.25
CA SER A 221 -0.92 -16.16 20.47
C SER A 221 0.54 -16.49 20.12
N LEU A 222 1.47 -16.20 21.04
CA LEU A 222 2.92 -16.32 20.79
C LEU A 222 3.62 -17.38 21.64
N ASP A 223 3.07 -17.75 22.80
CA ASP A 223 3.59 -18.82 23.66
C ASP A 223 2.43 -19.64 24.25
N PRO A 224 2.06 -20.80 23.66
CA PRO A 224 2.56 -21.32 22.39
C PRO A 224 2.14 -20.46 21.19
N PHE A 225 2.88 -20.55 20.08
CA PHE A 225 2.45 -19.91 18.83
C PHE A 225 1.20 -20.61 18.27
N GLU A 226 0.09 -19.89 18.21
CA GLU A 226 -1.20 -20.42 17.75
C GLU A 226 -2.03 -19.31 17.09
N VAL A 227 -2.52 -19.59 15.88
CA VAL A 227 -3.47 -18.71 15.18
C VAL A 227 -4.84 -19.37 15.25
N GLU A 228 -5.83 -18.71 15.85
CA GLU A 228 -7.19 -19.24 15.91
C GLU A 228 -8.16 -18.34 15.13
N LEU A 229 -9.04 -18.98 14.36
CA LEU A 229 -10.12 -18.32 13.65
C LEU A 229 -11.45 -18.82 14.24
N SER A 230 -12.34 -17.90 14.58
CA SER A 230 -13.68 -18.25 15.09
C SER A 230 -14.79 -17.50 14.36
N VAL A 231 -15.96 -18.10 14.27
CA VAL A 231 -17.20 -17.46 13.80
C VAL A 231 -18.30 -17.74 14.80
N ALA A 232 -18.82 -16.69 15.43
CA ALA A 232 -19.94 -16.77 16.37
C ALA A 232 -21.27 -16.62 15.62
N GLY A 233 -21.99 -17.73 15.47
CA GLY A 233 -23.35 -17.75 14.95
C GLY A 233 -24.38 -17.19 15.94
N LYS A 234 -25.63 -17.08 15.50
CA LYS A 234 -26.79 -16.73 16.34
C LYS A 234 -27.07 -17.78 17.43
N ASP A 235 -26.84 -19.05 17.11
CA ASP A 235 -27.14 -20.22 17.92
C ASP A 235 -26.28 -21.44 17.52
N ALA A 236 -26.44 -22.56 18.24
CA ALA A 236 -25.71 -23.80 18.02
C ALA A 236 -26.07 -24.55 16.72
N ALA A 237 -27.22 -24.26 16.09
CA ALA A 237 -27.59 -24.88 14.82
C ALA A 237 -26.83 -24.20 13.66
N ALA A 238 -26.83 -22.87 13.63
CA ALA A 238 -26.05 -22.09 12.67
C ALA A 238 -24.55 -22.45 12.73
N ALA A 239 -24.00 -22.66 13.93
CA ALA A 239 -22.60 -23.07 14.11
C ALA A 239 -22.27 -24.45 13.49
N GLN A 240 -23.24 -25.38 13.42
CA GLN A 240 -23.05 -26.66 12.71
C GLN A 240 -23.16 -26.50 11.18
N GLU A 241 -23.97 -25.57 10.68
CA GLU A 241 -24.08 -25.29 9.24
C GLU A 241 -22.77 -24.72 8.65
N TRP A 242 -22.02 -23.96 9.45
CA TRP A 242 -20.67 -23.51 9.09
C TRP A 242 -19.63 -24.65 9.01
N LYS A 243 -19.86 -25.80 9.63
CA LYS A 243 -18.87 -26.90 9.74
C LYS A 243 -18.47 -27.54 8.40
N PRO A 244 -19.38 -27.95 7.50
CA PRO A 244 -19.00 -28.45 6.18
C PRO A 244 -18.26 -27.39 5.35
N LEU A 245 -18.59 -26.10 5.51
CA LEU A 245 -17.94 -24.98 4.82
C LEU A 245 -16.52 -24.73 5.31
N ALA A 246 -16.27 -24.81 6.62
CA ALA A 246 -14.92 -24.74 7.18
C ALA A 246 -14.03 -25.86 6.61
N SER A 247 -14.53 -27.10 6.59
CA SER A 247 -13.82 -28.23 5.98
C SER A 247 -13.63 -28.07 4.47
N ALA A 248 -14.62 -27.57 3.74
CA ALA A 248 -14.52 -27.33 2.29
C ALA A 248 -13.51 -26.22 1.96
N GLY A 249 -13.46 -25.15 2.75
CA GLY A 249 -12.47 -24.08 2.61
C GLY A 249 -11.04 -24.57 2.84
N LEU A 250 -10.82 -25.41 3.86
CA LEU A 250 -9.53 -26.05 4.10
C LEU A 250 -9.13 -27.00 2.97
N SER A 251 -10.05 -27.82 2.45
CA SER A 251 -9.79 -28.68 1.29
C SER A 251 -9.57 -27.91 -0.02
N ALA A 252 -10.12 -26.70 -0.16
CA ALA A 252 -9.81 -25.80 -1.26
C ALA A 252 -8.39 -25.20 -1.13
N LEU A 253 -7.94 -24.92 0.10
CA LEU A 253 -6.56 -24.52 0.40
C LEU A 253 -5.58 -25.67 0.17
N ASP A 254 -5.92 -26.92 0.53
CA ASP A 254 -5.12 -28.12 0.18
C ASP A 254 -4.86 -28.16 -1.34
N GLY A 255 -5.91 -27.96 -2.16
CA GLY A 255 -5.82 -27.95 -3.62
C GLY A 255 -5.04 -26.76 -4.23
N LEU A 256 -4.85 -25.67 -3.48
CA LEU A 256 -4.00 -24.55 -3.85
C LEU A 256 -2.54 -24.82 -3.46
N LEU A 257 -2.28 -25.28 -2.23
CA LEU A 257 -0.93 -25.64 -1.77
C LEU A 257 -0.35 -26.79 -2.60
N ALA A 258 -1.17 -27.75 -3.02
CA ALA A 258 -0.76 -28.84 -3.90
C ALA A 258 -0.16 -28.38 -5.25
N GLN A 259 -0.50 -27.17 -5.72
CA GLN A 259 0.09 -26.58 -6.94
C GLN A 259 1.49 -26.00 -6.69
N TRP A 260 1.85 -25.74 -5.43
CA TRP A 260 3.17 -25.24 -5.02
C TRP A 260 4.08 -26.36 -4.50
N ARG A 261 3.51 -27.54 -4.19
CA ARG A 261 4.25 -28.78 -3.89
C ARG A 261 4.98 -29.30 -5.14
N ASN A 262 6.27 -28.98 -5.26
CA ASN A 262 7.16 -29.55 -6.29
C ASN A 262 7.50 -31.04 -6.03
N GLY A 263 6.49 -31.92 -6.07
CA GLY A 263 6.65 -33.37 -6.08
C GLY A 263 7.01 -34.05 -4.76
N GLY A 264 6.78 -33.41 -3.60
CA GLY A 264 7.14 -33.92 -2.28
C GLY A 264 5.95 -34.12 -1.31
N SER A 265 5.80 -35.36 -0.84
CA SER A 265 4.88 -35.90 0.18
C SER A 265 3.40 -35.49 0.17
N GLU A 266 2.52 -36.48 0.29
CA GLU A 266 1.16 -36.28 0.78
C GLU A 266 1.24 -35.73 2.22
N ALA A 267 0.84 -34.48 2.42
CA ALA A 267 0.50 -34.01 3.77
C ALA A 267 -0.84 -34.61 4.20
N GLN A 268 -1.04 -34.69 5.51
CA GLN A 268 -2.37 -34.80 6.09
C GLN A 268 -3.22 -33.61 5.62
N PRO A 269 -4.43 -33.82 5.05
CA PRO A 269 -5.27 -32.72 4.58
C PRO A 269 -5.51 -31.68 5.67
N LEU A 270 -5.51 -30.40 5.31
CA LEU A 270 -5.74 -29.27 6.23
C LEU A 270 -7.06 -29.43 6.99
N SER A 271 -8.11 -29.96 6.35
CA SER A 271 -9.40 -30.27 6.97
C SER A 271 -9.35 -31.36 8.05
N THR A 272 -8.27 -32.16 8.08
CA THR A 272 -8.01 -33.18 9.11
C THR A 272 -6.98 -32.72 10.14
N ALA A 273 -6.01 -31.90 9.74
CA ALA A 273 -5.03 -31.30 10.66
C ALA A 273 -5.67 -30.20 11.54
N PHE A 274 -6.61 -29.44 10.98
CA PHE A 274 -7.34 -28.34 11.63
C PHE A 274 -8.85 -28.65 11.64
N PRO A 275 -9.29 -29.64 12.44
CA PRO A 275 -10.70 -30.04 12.47
C PRO A 275 -11.56 -28.94 13.10
N ALA A 276 -12.57 -28.48 12.37
CA ALA A 276 -13.52 -27.49 12.86
C ALA A 276 -14.29 -27.98 14.10
N LYS A 277 -14.01 -27.33 15.24
CA LYS A 277 -14.70 -27.54 16.51
C LYS A 277 -15.95 -26.65 16.52
N VAL A 278 -17.03 -27.13 17.12
CA VAL A 278 -18.22 -26.30 17.41
C VAL A 278 -18.43 -26.36 18.91
N ASP A 279 -18.51 -25.19 19.55
CA ASP A 279 -18.82 -25.04 20.97
C ASP A 279 -19.85 -23.92 21.15
N GLY A 280 -20.90 -24.20 21.92
CA GLY A 280 -22.07 -23.32 22.04
C GLY A 280 -22.60 -22.89 20.66
N ALA A 281 -22.56 -21.58 20.41
CA ALA A 281 -22.98 -20.94 19.16
C ALA A 281 -21.81 -20.58 18.22
N SER A 282 -20.59 -21.05 18.50
CA SER A 282 -19.38 -20.65 17.79
C SER A 282 -18.68 -21.85 17.13
N ILE A 283 -18.07 -21.61 15.97
CA ILE A 283 -17.23 -22.57 15.25
C ILE A 283 -15.80 -22.07 15.20
N THR A 284 -14.83 -22.95 15.48
CA THR A 284 -13.44 -22.58 15.75
C THR A 284 -12.43 -23.48 15.03
N LEU A 285 -11.40 -22.85 14.46
CA LEU A 285 -10.24 -23.45 13.79
C LEU A 285 -8.95 -22.95 14.45
N SER A 286 -8.30 -23.79 15.26
CA SER A 286 -7.05 -23.47 15.97
C SER A 286 -5.84 -24.07 15.22
N LEU A 287 -4.85 -23.24 14.84
CA LEU A 287 -3.65 -23.62 14.11
C LEU A 287 -2.40 -23.38 14.96
N ARG A 288 -1.94 -24.42 15.67
CA ARG A 288 -0.74 -24.36 16.52
C ARG A 288 0.54 -24.67 15.72
N GLY A 289 1.51 -23.75 15.80
CA GLY A 289 2.81 -23.85 15.14
C GLY A 289 3.69 -24.98 15.71
N GLY A 290 4.69 -25.41 14.93
CA GLY A 290 5.51 -26.59 15.25
C GLY A 290 4.84 -27.93 14.88
N SER A 291 3.71 -27.89 14.17
CA SER A 291 3.09 -29.07 13.55
C SER A 291 3.28 -29.01 12.03
N PRO A 292 3.59 -30.12 11.32
CA PRO A 292 3.98 -30.06 9.92
C PRO A 292 2.98 -29.37 8.99
N ALA A 293 1.67 -29.58 9.22
CA ALA A 293 0.62 -28.94 8.44
C ALA A 293 0.45 -27.43 8.74
N ALA A 294 0.72 -27.00 9.99
CA ALA A 294 0.69 -25.58 10.34
C ALA A 294 1.92 -24.89 9.76
N ASP A 295 3.08 -25.50 9.90
CA ASP A 295 4.35 -24.93 9.46
C ASP A 295 4.40 -24.81 7.92
N GLU A 296 3.81 -25.76 7.18
CA GLU A 296 3.61 -25.63 5.74
C GLU A 296 2.65 -24.49 5.38
N LEU A 297 1.46 -24.43 5.99
CA LEU A 297 0.46 -23.40 5.67
C LEU A 297 0.97 -21.99 6.03
N LEU A 298 1.64 -21.84 7.17
CA LEU A 298 2.25 -20.57 7.61
C LEU A 298 3.42 -20.19 6.69
N GLY A 299 4.28 -21.13 6.31
CA GLY A 299 5.35 -20.92 5.33
C GLY A 299 4.84 -20.53 3.93
N ALA A 300 3.65 -20.99 3.53
CA ALA A 300 3.03 -20.62 2.26
C ALA A 300 2.28 -19.27 2.32
N VAL A 301 1.55 -19.01 3.41
CA VAL A 301 0.67 -17.84 3.57
C VAL A 301 1.45 -16.60 4.01
N LEU A 302 2.28 -16.68 5.06
CA LEU A 302 2.92 -15.50 5.66
C LEU A 302 3.79 -14.71 4.67
N PRO A 303 4.70 -15.30 3.87
CA PRO A 303 5.51 -14.53 2.92
C PRO A 303 4.65 -13.96 1.78
N SER A 304 3.58 -14.65 1.41
CA SER A 304 2.69 -14.27 0.30
C SER A 304 1.79 -13.08 0.69
N VAL A 305 1.24 -13.12 1.91
CA VAL A 305 0.47 -12.04 2.51
C VAL A 305 1.37 -10.83 2.78
N TYR A 306 2.53 -11.01 3.43
CA TYR A 306 3.49 -9.94 3.68
C TYR A 306 3.91 -9.22 2.39
N ARG A 307 4.33 -9.97 1.35
CA ARG A 307 4.72 -9.37 0.06
C ARG A 307 3.57 -8.58 -0.60
N GLN A 308 2.32 -9.08 -0.55
CA GLN A 308 1.16 -8.34 -1.09
C GLN A 308 0.91 -7.01 -0.37
N VAL A 309 1.26 -6.92 0.91
CA VAL A 309 1.00 -5.73 1.74
C VAL A 309 2.14 -4.73 1.63
N VAL A 310 3.39 -5.19 1.76
CA VAL A 310 4.58 -4.36 1.56
C VAL A 310 4.66 -3.80 0.14
N GLU A 311 4.36 -4.61 -0.89
CA GLU A 311 4.38 -4.12 -2.28
C GLU A 311 3.24 -3.14 -2.58
N ARG A 312 2.14 -3.15 -1.81
CA ARG A 312 1.10 -2.11 -1.91
C ARG A 312 1.51 -0.81 -1.28
N ALA A 313 2.04 -0.82 -0.05
CA ALA A 313 2.58 0.39 0.57
C ALA A 313 3.67 1.02 -0.33
N ARG A 314 4.59 0.19 -0.87
CA ARG A 314 5.57 0.63 -1.88
C ARG A 314 4.90 1.18 -3.14
N THR A 315 3.89 0.52 -3.69
CA THR A 315 3.16 1.01 -4.89
C THR A 315 2.49 2.35 -4.62
N GLU A 316 1.81 2.52 -3.49
CA GLU A 316 1.11 3.75 -3.11
C GLU A 316 2.09 4.90 -2.88
N GLY A 317 3.22 4.67 -2.20
CA GLY A 317 4.33 5.62 -2.11
C GLY A 317 4.88 6.01 -3.49
N ARG A 318 5.19 5.03 -4.36
CA ARG A 318 5.65 5.27 -5.73
C ARG A 318 4.62 6.05 -6.57
N MET A 319 3.34 5.78 -6.42
CA MET A 319 2.26 6.53 -7.07
C MET A 319 2.22 7.98 -6.60
N GLN A 320 2.43 8.24 -5.31
CA GLN A 320 2.40 9.60 -4.78
C GLN A 320 3.61 10.45 -5.24
N GLN A 321 4.81 9.88 -5.34
CA GLN A 321 5.95 10.56 -5.97
C GLN A 321 5.62 10.92 -7.43
N LEU A 322 5.13 9.95 -8.21
CA LEU A 322 4.74 10.18 -9.60
C LEU A 322 3.63 11.24 -9.75
N LYS A 323 2.72 11.34 -8.77
CA LYS A 323 1.66 12.35 -8.74
C LYS A 323 2.22 13.75 -8.49
N GLN A 324 3.20 13.91 -7.60
CA GLN A 324 3.87 15.19 -7.38
C GLN A 324 4.73 15.60 -8.59
N LEU A 325 5.47 14.65 -9.19
CA LEU A 325 6.21 14.90 -10.44
C LEU A 325 5.28 15.34 -11.58
N ALA A 326 4.12 14.69 -11.72
CA ALA A 326 3.13 15.08 -12.70
C ALA A 326 2.54 16.48 -12.43
N LEU A 327 2.25 16.82 -11.16
CA LEU A 327 1.82 18.17 -10.80
C LEU A 327 2.91 19.22 -11.07
N GLY A 328 4.19 18.92 -10.83
CA GLY A 328 5.32 19.78 -11.19
C GLY A 328 5.42 20.04 -12.70
N ILE A 329 5.16 19.02 -13.53
CA ILE A 329 5.07 19.17 -14.99
C ILE A 329 3.86 20.03 -15.40
N LEU A 330 2.70 19.84 -14.78
CA LEU A 330 1.49 20.64 -15.06
C LEU A 330 1.66 22.11 -14.66
N ASN A 331 2.31 22.36 -13.51
CA ASN A 331 2.65 23.70 -13.04
C ASN A 331 3.68 24.38 -13.97
N PHE A 332 4.65 23.61 -14.50
CA PHE A 332 5.55 24.09 -15.54
C PHE A 332 4.78 24.44 -16.82
N GLU A 333 3.87 23.59 -17.29
CA GLU A 333 3.07 23.84 -18.50
C GLU A 333 2.25 25.12 -18.35
N SER A 334 1.51 25.25 -17.25
CA SER A 334 0.68 26.42 -16.95
C SER A 334 1.48 27.72 -16.89
N ALA A 335 2.74 27.68 -16.43
CA ALA A 335 3.61 28.84 -16.30
C ALA A 335 4.43 29.19 -17.56
N ASN A 336 4.53 28.28 -18.54
CA ASN A 336 5.41 28.42 -19.72
C ASN A 336 4.70 28.17 -21.07
N GLY A 337 3.44 27.74 -21.07
CA GLY A 337 2.63 27.50 -22.27
C GLY A 337 3.01 26.25 -23.09
N SER A 338 3.87 25.38 -22.55
CA SER A 338 4.24 24.08 -23.11
C SER A 338 4.80 23.16 -22.03
N LEU A 339 4.66 21.85 -22.20
CA LEU A 339 5.30 20.84 -21.38
C LEU A 339 6.84 20.99 -21.45
N PRO A 340 7.60 20.56 -20.44
CA PRO A 340 9.06 20.54 -20.54
C PRO A 340 9.48 19.49 -21.58
N ALA A 341 10.37 19.84 -22.52
CA ALA A 341 11.02 18.84 -23.35
C ALA A 341 11.90 17.92 -22.48
N MET A 342 12.05 16.64 -22.84
CA MET A 342 12.82 15.64 -22.07
C MET A 342 14.23 16.13 -21.69
N ALA A 343 14.94 16.71 -22.66
CA ALA A 343 16.17 17.45 -22.45
C ALA A 343 15.87 18.94 -22.57
N ALA A 344 15.24 19.47 -21.51
CA ALA A 344 14.69 20.82 -21.45
C ALA A 344 15.77 21.89 -21.60
N LEU A 345 16.80 21.86 -20.76
CA LEU A 345 17.87 22.86 -20.78
C LEU A 345 18.93 22.53 -21.81
N ARG A 346 19.33 23.54 -22.59
CA ARG A 346 20.26 23.40 -23.72
C ARG A 346 21.20 24.59 -23.83
N ASP A 347 22.32 24.38 -24.52
CA ASP A 347 23.11 25.51 -24.98
C ASP A 347 22.49 26.15 -26.25
N PRO A 348 22.92 27.37 -26.66
CA PRO A 348 22.46 28.01 -27.90
C PRO A 348 22.83 27.27 -29.21
N LYS A 349 23.48 26.10 -29.13
CA LYS A 349 23.74 25.19 -30.26
C LYS A 349 22.85 23.94 -30.21
N GLY A 350 21.86 23.93 -29.32
CA GLY A 350 20.92 22.82 -29.15
C GLY A 350 21.50 21.60 -28.45
N ARG A 351 22.70 21.66 -27.85
CA ARG A 351 23.25 20.52 -27.09
C ARG A 351 22.49 20.36 -25.77
N PRO A 352 22.04 19.14 -25.42
CA PRO A 352 21.32 18.91 -24.16
C PRO A 352 22.27 19.06 -22.96
N LEU A 353 21.83 19.82 -21.95
CA LEU A 353 22.63 20.10 -20.74
C LEU A 353 22.06 19.38 -19.51
N LEU A 354 20.80 19.64 -19.17
CA LEU A 354 20.13 19.16 -17.96
C LEU A 354 18.72 18.62 -18.26
N SER A 355 18.27 17.70 -17.41
CA SER A 355 16.97 17.03 -17.52
C SER A 355 15.76 17.95 -17.37
N TRP A 356 14.60 17.54 -17.91
CA TRP A 356 13.29 18.06 -17.53
C TRP A 356 13.09 18.12 -16.01
N ARG A 357 13.63 17.14 -15.27
CA ARG A 357 13.58 17.05 -13.80
C ARG A 357 14.18 18.29 -13.12
N VAL A 358 15.29 18.80 -13.66
CA VAL A 358 15.93 20.01 -13.16
C VAL A 358 15.06 21.23 -13.50
N ALA A 359 14.56 21.30 -14.74
CA ALA A 359 13.70 22.40 -15.20
C ALA A 359 12.38 22.57 -14.41
N ILE A 360 11.87 21.50 -13.79
CA ILE A 360 10.65 21.57 -12.96
C ILE A 360 10.89 21.85 -11.47
N LEU A 361 12.15 21.92 -10.98
CA LEU A 361 12.45 22.19 -9.56
C LEU A 361 11.74 23.44 -8.99
N PRO A 362 11.63 24.59 -9.69
CA PRO A 362 10.91 25.76 -9.18
C PRO A 362 9.40 25.55 -8.96
N TYR A 363 8.83 24.44 -9.47
CA TYR A 363 7.42 24.07 -9.39
C TYR A 363 7.18 22.86 -8.46
N LEU A 364 8.25 22.43 -7.77
CA LEU A 364 8.30 21.38 -6.75
C LEU A 364 8.81 21.95 -5.40
N GLU A 365 8.71 23.27 -5.21
CA GLU A 365 9.23 24.05 -4.07
C GLU A 365 10.78 24.09 -3.93
N GLU A 366 11.51 23.27 -4.70
CA GLU A 366 12.98 23.17 -4.80
C GLU A 366 13.68 24.38 -5.48
N GLY A 367 13.18 25.59 -5.24
CA GLY A 367 13.67 26.82 -5.84
C GLY A 367 15.10 27.20 -5.46
N ASP A 368 15.58 26.80 -4.27
CA ASP A 368 16.96 27.04 -3.84
C ASP A 368 17.95 26.04 -4.45
N LEU A 369 17.56 24.78 -4.62
CA LEU A 369 18.36 23.80 -5.34
C LEU A 369 18.51 24.21 -6.83
N TRP A 370 17.41 24.63 -7.46
CA TRP A 370 17.43 25.19 -8.83
C TRP A 370 18.43 26.34 -8.98
N ARG A 371 18.42 27.31 -8.06
CA ARG A 371 19.32 28.48 -8.06
C ARG A 371 20.82 28.12 -7.99
N ARG A 372 21.15 26.89 -7.60
CA ARG A 372 22.53 26.42 -7.43
C ARG A 372 23.09 25.71 -8.67
N PHE A 373 22.25 25.29 -9.62
CA PHE A 373 22.70 24.73 -10.90
C PHE A 373 23.30 25.79 -11.82
N ARG A 374 24.34 25.42 -12.57
CA ARG A 374 24.79 26.18 -13.75
C ARG A 374 24.02 25.69 -14.96
N LEU A 375 23.05 26.48 -15.39
CA LEU A 375 22.10 26.12 -16.44
C LEU A 375 22.71 26.09 -17.86
N ASP A 376 23.91 26.66 -18.00
CA ASP A 376 24.76 26.70 -19.20
C ASP A 376 25.84 25.58 -19.23
N GLU A 377 26.02 24.85 -18.13
CA GLU A 377 26.90 23.69 -18.04
C GLU A 377 26.12 22.36 -18.08
N PRO A 378 26.70 21.26 -18.59
CA PRO A 378 26.02 19.97 -18.62
C PRO A 378 25.88 19.34 -17.22
N TRP A 379 25.00 18.35 -17.10
CA TRP A 379 24.72 17.57 -15.89
C TRP A 379 25.96 16.93 -15.22
N ASP A 380 26.99 16.62 -16.02
CA ASP A 380 28.26 15.99 -15.61
C ASP A 380 29.42 16.98 -15.48
N SER A 381 29.15 18.30 -15.51
CA SER A 381 30.16 19.30 -15.18
C SER A 381 30.60 19.18 -13.71
N PRO A 382 31.84 19.55 -13.34
CA PRO A 382 32.32 19.45 -11.97
C PRO A 382 31.47 20.23 -10.94
N HIS A 383 30.71 21.24 -11.38
CA HIS A 383 29.78 21.98 -10.53
C HIS A 383 28.43 21.25 -10.41
N ASN A 384 27.78 20.91 -11.53
CA ASN A 384 26.45 20.30 -11.52
C ASN A 384 26.48 18.85 -11.00
N LEU A 385 27.57 18.12 -11.20
CA LEU A 385 27.75 16.75 -10.71
C LEU A 385 27.74 16.66 -9.18
N ALA A 386 28.19 17.71 -8.47
CA ALA A 386 28.13 17.76 -7.01
C ALA A 386 26.67 17.77 -6.48
N LEU A 387 25.76 18.40 -7.22
CA LEU A 387 24.33 18.52 -6.86
C LEU A 387 23.55 17.22 -7.12
N VAL A 388 24.14 16.21 -7.78
CA VAL A 388 23.46 14.92 -8.03
C VAL A 388 23.13 14.18 -6.73
N ALA A 389 23.98 14.31 -5.71
CA ALA A 389 23.75 13.73 -4.39
C ALA A 389 22.61 14.42 -3.61
N GLU A 390 22.24 15.64 -3.99
CA GLU A 390 21.14 16.43 -3.39
C GLU A 390 19.86 16.23 -4.20
N MET A 391 19.52 14.96 -4.49
CA MET A 391 18.30 14.59 -5.21
C MET A 391 17.07 14.81 -4.32
N PRO A 392 16.10 15.66 -4.71
CA PRO A 392 14.85 15.81 -3.96
C PRO A 392 14.09 14.49 -3.85
N ASP A 393 13.47 14.25 -2.69
CA ASP A 393 12.75 13.00 -2.39
C ASP A 393 11.68 12.67 -3.43
N VAL A 394 11.08 13.67 -4.08
CA VAL A 394 10.07 13.48 -5.13
C VAL A 394 10.58 12.74 -6.38
N PHE A 395 11.90 12.69 -6.61
CA PHE A 395 12.51 11.84 -7.65
C PHE A 395 12.97 10.47 -7.12
N ALA A 396 12.98 10.27 -5.80
CA ALA A 396 13.44 9.06 -5.13
C ALA A 396 12.37 7.96 -5.16
N ASN A 397 12.77 6.72 -5.44
CA ASN A 397 11.86 5.57 -5.31
C ASN A 397 11.92 5.07 -3.86
N PRO A 398 10.84 5.14 -3.07
CA PRO A 398 10.87 4.73 -1.66
C PRO A 398 11.31 3.27 -1.46
N ALA A 399 11.10 2.40 -2.45
CA ALA A 399 11.52 1.00 -2.39
C ALA A 399 13.03 0.78 -2.69
N ARG A 400 13.80 1.82 -3.07
CA ARG A 400 15.20 1.71 -3.55
C ARG A 400 16.17 2.73 -2.92
N PRO A 401 16.38 2.71 -1.59
CA PRO A 401 17.35 3.58 -0.91
C PRO A 401 18.82 3.34 -1.33
N ASP A 402 19.12 2.27 -2.08
CA ASP A 402 20.40 2.06 -2.75
C ASP A 402 20.59 2.93 -4.00
N LEU A 403 19.52 3.18 -4.76
CA LEU A 403 19.51 4.07 -5.92
C LEU A 403 19.44 5.53 -5.48
N ASN A 404 18.59 5.85 -4.50
CA ASN A 404 18.36 7.21 -4.05
C ASN A 404 19.65 7.87 -3.54
N ARG A 405 20.45 7.16 -2.73
CA ARG A 405 21.79 7.60 -2.25
C ARG A 405 22.84 7.79 -3.34
N ARG A 406 22.56 7.38 -4.58
CA ARG A 406 23.41 7.58 -5.77
C ARG A 406 22.88 8.67 -6.70
N GLY A 407 21.81 9.39 -6.31
CA GLY A 407 21.11 10.35 -7.17
C GLY A 407 20.43 9.71 -8.38
N MET A 408 20.07 8.42 -8.29
CA MET A 408 19.51 7.65 -9.39
C MET A 408 17.97 7.55 -9.27
N THR A 409 17.26 7.84 -10.35
CA THR A 409 15.78 7.76 -10.41
C THR A 409 15.29 6.79 -11.50
N VAL A 410 14.16 6.13 -11.22
CA VAL A 410 13.42 5.26 -12.15
C VAL A 410 12.22 5.96 -12.80
N TYR A 411 11.88 7.18 -12.39
CA TYR A 411 10.73 7.90 -12.92
C TYR A 411 11.13 8.63 -14.20
N GLN A 412 10.79 8.05 -15.35
CA GLN A 412 11.26 8.49 -16.68
C GLN A 412 10.11 8.75 -17.64
N VAL A 413 10.32 9.67 -18.57
CA VAL A 413 9.34 9.97 -19.62
C VAL A 413 9.53 9.02 -20.82
N PRO A 414 8.46 8.60 -21.53
CA PRO A 414 8.59 7.82 -22.75
C PRO A 414 9.09 8.71 -23.89
N VAL A 415 10.24 8.38 -24.47
CA VAL A 415 10.88 9.17 -25.53
C VAL A 415 10.62 8.52 -26.89
N GLY A 416 9.97 9.25 -27.80
CA GLY A 416 9.74 8.79 -29.18
C GLY A 416 8.91 9.78 -30.01
N PRO A 417 8.96 9.72 -31.36
CA PRO A 417 8.41 10.75 -32.24
C PRO A 417 6.87 10.92 -32.16
N ARG A 418 6.13 9.87 -31.78
CA ARG A 418 4.67 9.93 -31.54
C ARG A 418 4.27 10.12 -30.07
N THR A 419 5.25 10.27 -29.16
CA THR A 419 5.00 10.53 -27.73
C THR A 419 4.82 12.02 -27.45
N ILE A 420 4.43 12.37 -26.22
CA ILE A 420 4.48 13.77 -25.75
C ILE A 420 5.91 14.29 -25.43
N PHE A 421 6.93 13.43 -25.47
CA PHE A 421 8.34 13.80 -25.34
C PHE A 421 9.13 13.36 -26.60
N PRO A 422 8.93 14.05 -27.74
CA PRO A 422 9.64 13.74 -28.97
C PRO A 422 11.15 13.85 -28.80
N THR A 423 11.89 13.11 -29.63
CA THR A 423 13.36 13.19 -29.73
C THR A 423 13.76 14.58 -30.20
N ALA A 424 14.08 15.45 -29.26
CA ALA A 424 14.40 16.85 -29.49
C ALA A 424 15.79 17.04 -30.13
N ALA A 425 15.97 16.58 -31.37
CA ALA A 425 17.05 16.99 -32.24
C ALA A 425 16.73 18.37 -32.86
N ASP A 426 15.49 18.51 -33.35
CA ASP A 426 15.00 19.66 -34.11
C ASP A 426 13.98 20.53 -33.33
N ALA A 427 14.01 20.48 -32.00
CA ALA A 427 13.10 21.26 -31.15
C ALA A 427 13.41 22.76 -31.20
N GLU A 428 12.36 23.59 -31.30
CA GLU A 428 12.47 25.05 -31.25
C GLU A 428 13.15 25.48 -29.93
N LEU A 429 14.27 26.20 -30.04
CA LEU A 429 14.94 26.79 -28.88
C LEU A 429 14.29 28.12 -28.53
N ILE A 430 13.91 28.28 -27.27
CA ILE A 430 13.32 29.50 -26.72
C ILE A 430 14.15 30.01 -25.54
N GLU A 431 14.25 31.32 -25.40
CA GLU A 431 14.84 31.98 -24.23
C GLU A 431 13.78 32.11 -23.12
N ASN A 432 14.06 31.54 -21.96
CA ASN A 432 13.17 31.57 -20.81
C ASN A 432 13.93 32.12 -19.59
N ARG A 433 13.53 33.30 -19.09
CA ARG A 433 14.06 33.93 -17.86
C ARG A 433 15.60 33.98 -17.76
N GLY A 434 16.30 34.06 -18.90
CA GLY A 434 17.76 34.17 -18.98
C GLY A 434 18.51 32.85 -19.27
N PHE A 435 17.82 31.78 -19.65
CA PHE A 435 18.46 30.54 -20.13
C PHE A 435 17.73 29.95 -21.35
N THR A 436 18.49 29.32 -22.24
CA THR A 436 17.98 28.64 -23.44
C THR A 436 17.35 27.29 -23.06
N MET A 437 16.16 27.00 -23.59
CA MET A 437 15.51 25.70 -23.44
C MET A 437 14.89 25.21 -24.76
N ALA A 438 14.77 23.88 -24.91
CA ALA A 438 13.93 23.28 -25.93
C ALA A 438 12.45 23.39 -25.52
N LYS A 439 11.66 24.04 -26.39
CA LYS A 439 10.20 24.10 -26.31
C LYS A 439 9.62 22.69 -26.44
N GLY A 440 8.78 22.29 -25.49
CA GLY A 440 8.05 21.03 -25.58
C GLY A 440 6.71 21.19 -26.31
N LEU A 441 5.88 20.16 -26.21
CA LEU A 441 4.54 20.14 -26.81
C LEU A 441 3.50 20.79 -25.89
N THR A 442 2.41 21.25 -26.46
CA THR A 442 1.27 21.84 -25.73
C THR A 442 0.17 20.79 -25.53
N PHE A 443 -0.81 21.06 -24.66
CA PHE A 443 -2.01 20.20 -24.56
C PHE A 443 -2.80 20.05 -25.86
N ARG A 444 -2.64 20.97 -26.84
CA ARG A 444 -3.31 20.86 -28.15
C ARG A 444 -2.68 19.80 -29.05
N ASP A 445 -1.44 19.40 -28.77
CA ASP A 445 -0.70 18.38 -29.52
C ASP A 445 -1.01 16.95 -29.04
N ILE A 446 -1.84 16.80 -28.00
CA ILE A 446 -2.26 15.53 -27.37
C ILE A 446 -3.68 15.18 -27.83
N THR A 447 -3.85 14.92 -29.13
CA THR A 447 -5.16 14.70 -29.76
C THR A 447 -5.87 13.44 -29.30
N ASP A 448 -5.15 12.43 -28.82
CA ASP A 448 -5.73 11.21 -28.24
C ASP A 448 -6.35 11.45 -26.83
N GLY A 449 -6.08 12.63 -26.24
CA GLY A 449 -6.58 13.06 -24.94
C GLY A 449 -5.56 12.88 -23.81
N SER A 450 -5.40 13.90 -22.96
CA SER A 450 -4.42 13.89 -21.86
C SER A 450 -4.68 12.80 -20.80
N SER A 451 -5.93 12.38 -20.64
CA SER A 451 -6.32 11.23 -19.80
C SER A 451 -6.08 9.86 -20.46
N ASN A 452 -5.61 9.82 -21.71
CA ASN A 452 -5.29 8.60 -22.46
C ASN A 452 -3.79 8.46 -22.79
N THR A 453 -3.01 9.54 -22.78
CA THR A 453 -1.56 9.48 -23.05
C THR A 453 -0.73 9.44 -21.75
N LEU A 454 0.28 8.57 -21.69
CA LEU A 454 1.25 8.45 -20.61
C LEU A 454 2.32 9.55 -20.69
N MET A 455 2.73 10.01 -19.51
CA MET A 455 3.67 11.11 -19.32
C MET A 455 4.93 10.67 -18.56
N ILE A 456 4.78 9.90 -17.48
CA ILE A 456 5.91 9.36 -16.71
C ILE A 456 5.63 7.87 -16.44
N VAL A 457 6.64 7.03 -16.54
CA VAL A 457 6.60 5.62 -16.11
C VAL A 457 7.69 5.34 -15.09
N GLU A 458 7.46 4.34 -14.25
CA GLU A 458 8.50 3.70 -13.44
C GLU A 458 9.22 2.61 -14.26
N VAL A 459 10.46 2.86 -14.65
CA VAL A 459 11.31 1.82 -15.29
C VAL A 459 11.85 0.81 -14.27
N ALA A 460 12.36 -0.32 -14.75
CA ALA A 460 13.06 -1.27 -13.91
C ALA A 460 14.36 -0.66 -13.31
N PRO A 461 14.74 -0.99 -12.07
CA PRO A 461 15.88 -0.38 -11.36
C PRO A 461 17.22 -0.37 -12.11
N GLU A 462 17.48 -1.39 -12.93
CA GLU A 462 18.65 -1.54 -13.81
C GLU A 462 18.72 -0.48 -14.94
N HIS A 463 17.60 0.17 -15.26
CA HIS A 463 17.50 1.25 -16.25
C HIS A 463 17.43 2.64 -15.62
N ALA A 464 17.61 2.76 -14.30
CA ALA A 464 17.64 4.05 -13.60
C ALA A 464 18.73 4.99 -14.16
N VAL A 465 18.47 6.30 -14.09
CA VAL A 465 19.37 7.37 -14.58
C VAL A 465 19.71 8.36 -13.47
N PRO A 466 20.86 9.05 -13.50
CA PRO A 466 21.11 10.20 -12.63
C PRO A 466 20.05 11.27 -12.89
N TRP A 467 19.37 11.77 -11.86
CA TRP A 467 18.18 12.62 -12.03
C TRP A 467 18.44 13.94 -12.77
N THR A 468 19.67 14.47 -12.70
CA THR A 468 20.06 15.69 -13.43
C THR A 468 20.28 15.46 -14.93
N LYS A 469 20.47 14.21 -15.35
CA LYS A 469 20.89 13.85 -16.70
C LYS A 469 19.73 13.99 -17.72
N PRO A 470 19.96 14.63 -18.88
CA PRO A 470 19.01 14.61 -19.99
C PRO A 470 19.01 13.24 -20.70
N ALA A 471 18.55 12.20 -20.00
CA ALA A 471 18.40 10.85 -20.49
C ALA A 471 17.17 10.21 -19.84
N ASP A 472 16.33 9.59 -20.67
CA ASP A 472 15.00 9.09 -20.32
C ASP A 472 14.66 7.88 -21.21
N TRP A 473 13.47 7.30 -20.99
CA TRP A 473 13.15 5.95 -21.43
C TRP A 473 12.87 5.85 -22.93
N GLN A 474 13.81 5.24 -23.67
CA GLN A 474 13.62 4.83 -25.06
C GLN A 474 13.04 3.41 -25.09
N PHE A 475 11.84 3.27 -25.62
CA PHE A 475 11.11 2.00 -25.66
C PHE A 475 11.27 1.28 -27.00
N HIS A 476 11.22 -0.05 -26.97
CA HIS A 476 11.20 -0.88 -28.18
C HIS A 476 9.75 -1.22 -28.54
N GLU A 477 9.26 -0.80 -29.70
CA GLU A 477 7.85 -1.05 -30.11
C GLU A 477 7.49 -2.55 -30.12
N ALA A 478 8.43 -3.43 -30.43
CA ALA A 478 8.21 -4.88 -30.40
C ALA A 478 8.09 -5.49 -28.99
N ASN A 479 8.58 -4.81 -27.94
CA ASN A 479 8.48 -5.26 -26.55
C ASN A 479 8.58 -4.06 -25.56
N PRO A 480 7.58 -3.17 -25.51
CA PRO A 480 7.61 -1.95 -24.69
C PRO A 480 7.53 -2.20 -23.19
N LEU A 481 7.34 -3.46 -22.74
CA LEU A 481 7.33 -3.82 -21.32
C LEU A 481 8.68 -4.36 -20.83
N ALA A 482 9.64 -4.62 -21.74
CA ALA A 482 10.92 -5.25 -21.42
C ALA A 482 11.68 -4.55 -20.27
N THR A 483 11.73 -3.21 -20.33
CA THR A 483 12.49 -2.35 -19.41
C THR A 483 11.66 -1.82 -18.24
N LEU A 484 10.39 -2.27 -18.09
CA LEU A 484 9.46 -1.87 -17.02
C LEU A 484 9.16 -3.04 -16.06
N ARG A 485 9.31 -4.27 -16.57
CA ARG A 485 9.25 -5.51 -15.80
C ARG A 485 10.40 -5.58 -14.81
N GLN A 486 10.09 -6.00 -13.60
CA GLN A 486 11.06 -6.27 -12.52
C GLN A 486 10.71 -7.64 -11.94
N GLU A 487 11.71 -8.44 -11.58
CA GLU A 487 11.49 -9.74 -10.95
C GLU A 487 10.66 -9.61 -9.66
N GLY A 488 9.73 -10.55 -9.46
CA GLY A 488 8.81 -10.57 -8.32
C GLY A 488 7.68 -9.54 -8.33
N ARG A 489 7.58 -8.67 -9.36
CA ARG A 489 6.62 -7.55 -9.39
C ARG A 489 5.58 -7.68 -10.51
N SER A 490 4.29 -7.59 -10.14
CA SER A 490 3.15 -7.72 -11.08
C SER A 490 2.70 -6.41 -11.75
N SER A 491 3.15 -5.24 -11.28
CA SER A 491 2.79 -3.94 -11.88
C SER A 491 3.84 -2.86 -11.63
N PHE A 492 3.88 -1.84 -12.49
CA PHE A 492 4.71 -0.63 -12.35
C PHE A 492 3.81 0.60 -12.27
N VAL A 493 4.25 1.70 -11.65
CA VAL A 493 3.43 2.94 -11.61
C VAL A 493 3.61 3.79 -12.86
N ALA A 494 2.53 4.40 -13.34
CA ALA A 494 2.56 5.31 -14.49
C ALA A 494 1.59 6.49 -14.32
N ALA A 495 2.03 7.67 -14.78
CA ALA A 495 1.30 8.92 -14.77
C ALA A 495 0.83 9.25 -16.19
N ARG A 496 -0.40 9.76 -16.32
CA ARG A 496 -0.96 10.27 -17.57
C ARG A 496 -0.75 11.77 -17.70
N ALA A 497 -0.95 12.33 -18.89
CA ALA A 497 -0.75 13.76 -19.16
C ALA A 497 -1.80 14.67 -18.48
N ASP A 498 -2.92 14.13 -17.99
CA ASP A 498 -3.84 14.82 -17.06
C ASP A 498 -3.36 14.81 -15.58
N GLY A 499 -2.20 14.21 -15.32
CA GLY A 499 -1.64 14.03 -13.99
C GLY A 499 -2.38 13.00 -13.12
N SER A 500 -3.26 12.18 -13.68
CA SER A 500 -3.74 10.97 -13.01
C SER A 500 -2.63 9.91 -12.95
N VAL A 501 -2.62 9.10 -11.89
CA VAL A 501 -1.59 8.06 -11.67
C VAL A 501 -2.28 6.74 -11.35
N LYS A 502 -1.76 5.64 -11.92
CA LYS A 502 -2.24 4.28 -11.67
C LYS A 502 -1.07 3.27 -11.66
N PRO A 503 -1.22 2.11 -11.01
CA PRO A 503 -0.43 0.94 -11.36
C PRO A 503 -0.86 0.40 -12.73
N VAL A 504 0.07 -0.18 -13.48
CA VAL A 504 -0.15 -0.82 -14.78
C VAL A 504 0.40 -2.24 -14.72
N SER A 505 -0.42 -3.24 -15.07
CA SER A 505 0.00 -4.65 -15.03
C SER A 505 1.14 -4.94 -16.00
N ILE A 506 2.10 -5.78 -15.61
CA ILE A 506 3.13 -6.27 -16.54
C ILE A 506 2.60 -7.29 -17.57
N GLU A 507 1.34 -7.71 -17.42
CA GLU A 507 0.63 -8.67 -18.29
C GLU A 507 -0.20 -7.97 -19.37
N ILE A 508 -0.30 -6.63 -19.34
CA ILE A 508 -1.04 -5.85 -20.34
C ILE A 508 -0.58 -6.23 -21.77
N PRO A 509 -1.50 -6.40 -22.74
CA PRO A 509 -1.12 -6.68 -24.12
C PRO A 509 -0.17 -5.60 -24.67
N PRO A 510 1.04 -5.95 -25.16
CA PRO A 510 2.04 -4.96 -25.58
C PRO A 510 1.51 -3.93 -26.58
N ALA A 511 0.68 -4.37 -27.54
CA ALA A 511 0.06 -3.49 -28.53
C ALA A 511 -0.98 -2.51 -27.95
N GLU A 512 -1.66 -2.86 -26.85
CA GLU A 512 -2.57 -1.95 -26.13
C GLU A 512 -1.77 -0.95 -25.27
N PHE A 513 -0.63 -1.36 -24.73
CA PHE A 513 0.28 -0.47 -24.01
C PHE A 513 0.91 0.60 -24.93
N LEU A 514 1.26 0.26 -26.18
CA LEU A 514 1.76 1.24 -27.16
C LEU A 514 0.80 2.41 -27.40
N LYS A 515 -0.51 2.16 -27.48
CA LYS A 515 -1.57 3.19 -27.66
C LYS A 515 -1.64 4.21 -26.52
N ALA A 516 -0.98 3.93 -25.40
CA ALA A 516 -0.89 4.84 -24.28
C ALA A 516 0.43 5.62 -24.28
N LEU A 517 1.42 5.25 -25.09
CA LEU A 517 2.64 6.03 -25.30
C LEU A 517 2.46 7.07 -26.42
N THR A 518 1.49 6.87 -27.31
CA THR A 518 1.10 7.79 -28.38
C THR A 518 0.28 8.97 -27.86
N ARG A 519 0.45 10.12 -28.51
CA ARG A 519 -0.31 11.37 -28.28
C ARG A 519 -1.31 11.70 -29.39
N ASN A 520 -1.08 11.13 -30.58
CA ASN A 520 -1.79 11.40 -31.83
C ASN A 520 -1.83 10.15 -32.73
N GLY A 521 -2.06 8.97 -32.15
CA GLY A 521 -2.22 7.71 -32.87
C GLY A 521 -3.65 7.47 -33.38
N GLU A 522 -4.65 8.20 -32.88
CA GLU A 522 -6.09 7.99 -33.16
C GLU A 522 -6.58 6.57 -32.74
N GLU A 523 -5.82 5.90 -31.88
CA GLU A 523 -5.99 4.49 -31.53
C GLU A 523 -7.04 4.29 -30.42
N ILE A 524 -8.18 3.64 -30.72
CA ILE A 524 -9.17 3.28 -29.69
C ILE A 524 -8.55 2.30 -28.70
N ARG A 525 -8.52 2.68 -27.42
CA ARG A 525 -8.00 1.89 -26.30
C ARG A 525 -9.06 0.99 -25.68
N ASP A 526 -8.68 -0.24 -25.35
CA ASP A 526 -9.53 -1.15 -24.57
C ASP A 526 -9.35 -0.88 -23.07
N LEU A 527 -10.27 -0.10 -22.50
CA LEU A 527 -10.24 0.27 -21.09
C LEU A 527 -10.49 -0.91 -20.13
N SER A 528 -10.82 -2.12 -20.60
CA SER A 528 -10.87 -3.32 -19.76
C SER A 528 -9.48 -3.89 -19.41
N GLN A 529 -8.42 -3.40 -20.08
CA GLN A 529 -7.02 -3.81 -19.86
C GLN A 529 -6.26 -2.88 -18.86
N TRP A 530 -6.93 -1.93 -18.17
CA TRP A 530 -6.32 -0.74 -17.50
C TRP A 530 -6.99 -0.20 -16.21
#